data_AF-A0A6J6XA28-F1
#
_entry.id   AF-A0A6J6XA28-F1
#
_cell.length_a   1.000
_cell.length_b   1.000
_cell.length_c   1.000
_cell.angle_alpha   90.00
_cell.angle_beta   90.00
_cell.angle_gamma   90.00
#
_symmetry.space_group_name_H-M   'P 1'
#
loop_
_entity.id
_entity.type
_entity.pdbx_description
1 polymer ?
#
loop_
_entity_poly.entity_id
_entity_poly.type
_entity_poly.pdbx_seq_one_letter_code
_entity_poly.pdbx_strand_id
1 'polypeptide(L)'
;MALSGVVQALRQLGSFNALTNTSYGTLLIWKIIAVAALVAIAAASRQATHGKAFGRTGADSVPIDRPRLVRAVIIEVVVAVVILGVTSLLMAANPTVANGPTTFSQSLVSNDYIVSVVVSPGGVGSNDLHLYITSPTSSTAEPDSVAVEISDPSRSIDPIAIEVSKAGLGHYTTAAAVFPYPASWTLHISAIYNSFDKVQWTTAVPIH
;
A
#
# COMPACT_ATOMS: atom_id res chain seq x y z
N MET A 1 -20.51 25.85 5.65
CA MET A 1 -19.53 24.74 5.75
C MET A 1 -20.18 23.34 5.69
N ALA A 2 -21.34 23.08 6.29
CA ALA A 2 -22.03 21.79 6.11
C ALA A 2 -22.68 21.61 4.72
N LEU A 3 -23.11 22.70 4.07
CA LEU A 3 -23.84 22.64 2.79
C LEU A 3 -22.93 22.40 1.58
N SER A 4 -21.67 22.84 1.61
CA SER A 4 -20.71 22.67 0.51
C SER A 4 -20.16 21.24 0.43
N GLY A 5 -20.03 20.54 1.56
CA GLY A 5 -19.63 19.14 1.61
C GLY A 5 -20.66 18.21 0.96
N VAL A 6 -21.95 18.50 1.11
CA VAL A 6 -23.04 17.72 0.47
C VAL A 6 -23.04 17.92 -1.05
N VAL A 7 -22.80 19.15 -1.53
CA VAL A 7 -22.73 19.44 -2.96
C VAL A 7 -21.47 18.84 -3.61
N GLN A 8 -20.34 18.81 -2.90
CA GLN A 8 -19.12 18.14 -3.38
C GLN A 8 -19.27 16.62 -3.38
N ALA A 9 -19.92 16.04 -2.37
CA ALA A 9 -20.24 14.61 -2.32
C ALA A 9 -21.13 14.19 -3.50
N LEU A 10 -22.12 15.03 -3.87
CA LEU A 10 -22.99 14.77 -5.02
C LEU A 10 -22.27 14.95 -6.38
N ARG A 11 -21.22 15.77 -6.46
CA ARG A 11 -20.38 15.89 -7.67
C ARG A 11 -19.35 14.77 -7.81
N GLN A 12 -18.82 14.25 -6.70
CA GLN A 12 -18.03 13.01 -6.70
C GLN A 12 -18.88 11.77 -6.98
N LEU A 13 -20.19 11.83 -6.71
CA LEU A 13 -21.20 10.85 -7.14
C LEU A 13 -21.57 10.95 -8.64
N GLY A 14 -20.70 11.52 -9.47
CA GLY A 14 -20.88 11.72 -10.91
C GLY A 14 -20.78 10.48 -11.79
N SER A 15 -20.89 9.26 -11.24
CA SER A 15 -21.04 8.06 -12.06
C SER A 15 -21.84 7.00 -11.32
N PHE A 16 -23.16 7.06 -11.47
CA PHE A 16 -24.05 5.93 -11.15
C PHE A 16 -23.65 4.63 -11.90
N ASN A 17 -22.79 4.72 -12.92
CA ASN A 17 -22.28 3.59 -13.67
C ASN A 17 -21.09 2.88 -12.98
N ALA A 18 -20.41 3.55 -12.04
CA ALA A 18 -19.37 2.93 -11.22
C ALA A 18 -19.93 2.03 -10.10
N LEU A 19 -21.18 2.24 -9.70
CA LEU A 19 -21.86 1.48 -8.65
C LEU A 19 -22.33 0.08 -9.08
N THR A 20 -22.52 -0.15 -10.38
CA THR A 20 -23.09 -1.41 -10.89
C THR A 20 -22.11 -2.23 -11.75
N ASN A 21 -21.12 -1.60 -12.40
CA ASN A 21 -20.20 -2.29 -13.32
C ASN A 21 -18.75 -2.48 -12.80
N THR A 22 -18.48 -2.17 -11.53
CA THR A 22 -17.14 -2.36 -10.94
C THR A 22 -17.19 -3.33 -9.76
N SER A 23 -16.13 -4.12 -9.55
CA SER A 23 -15.98 -5.02 -8.40
C SER A 23 -16.13 -4.29 -7.05
N TYR A 24 -15.85 -2.98 -7.03
CA TYR A 24 -16.05 -2.11 -5.87
C TYR A 24 -17.54 -1.92 -5.55
N GLY A 25 -18.37 -1.65 -6.56
CA GLY A 25 -19.80 -1.44 -6.42
C GLY A 25 -20.54 -2.67 -5.90
N THR A 26 -20.18 -3.87 -6.40
CA THR A 26 -20.77 -5.13 -5.93
C THR A 26 -20.36 -5.47 -4.49
N LEU A 27 -19.11 -5.22 -4.10
CA LEU A 27 -18.66 -5.36 -2.71
C LEU A 27 -19.42 -4.40 -1.76
N LEU A 28 -19.67 -3.16 -2.20
CA LEU A 28 -20.44 -2.19 -1.42
C LEU A 28 -21.90 -2.64 -1.20
N ILE A 29 -22.53 -3.22 -2.23
CA ILE A 29 -23.90 -3.75 -2.14
C ILE A 29 -23.98 -4.90 -1.14
N TRP A 30 -23.07 -5.89 -1.23
CA TRP A 30 -23.02 -7.01 -0.29
C TRP A 30 -22.81 -6.56 1.15
N LYS A 31 -21.99 -5.53 1.35
CA LYS A 31 -21.75 -4.91 2.64
C LYS A 31 -23.01 -4.28 3.23
N ILE A 32 -23.77 -3.52 2.43
CA ILE A 32 -25.03 -2.91 2.86
C ILE A 32 -26.06 -3.99 3.22
N ILE A 33 -26.15 -5.06 2.43
CA ILE A 33 -27.05 -6.20 2.70
C ILE A 33 -26.67 -6.86 4.04
N ALA A 34 -25.38 -7.11 4.28
CA ALA A 34 -24.91 -7.71 5.53
C ALA A 34 -25.20 -6.85 6.76
N VAL A 35 -24.98 -5.52 6.67
CA VAL A 35 -25.30 -4.58 7.75
C VAL A 35 -26.81 -4.54 8.01
N ALA A 36 -27.63 -4.48 6.95
CA ALA A 36 -29.08 -4.49 7.08
C ALA A 36 -29.60 -5.78 7.74
N ALA A 37 -29.04 -6.95 7.38
CA ALA A 37 -29.36 -8.22 8.00
C ALA A 37 -29.00 -8.23 9.50
N LEU A 38 -27.83 -7.71 9.86
CA LEU A 38 -27.42 -7.60 11.25
C LEU A 38 -28.37 -6.68 12.04
N VAL A 39 -28.69 -5.51 11.51
CA VAL A 39 -29.63 -4.57 12.14
C VAL A 39 -31.01 -5.20 12.32
N ALA A 40 -31.51 -5.96 11.33
CA ALA A 40 -32.77 -6.67 11.42
C ALA A 40 -32.74 -7.74 12.53
N ILE A 41 -31.65 -8.51 12.63
CA ILE A 41 -31.45 -9.50 13.70
C ILE A 41 -31.39 -8.83 15.08
N ALA A 42 -30.67 -7.71 15.19
CA ALA A 42 -30.57 -6.93 16.43
C ALA A 42 -31.91 -6.32 16.84
N ALA A 43 -32.68 -5.77 15.89
CA ALA A 43 -34.01 -5.22 16.12
C ALA A 43 -35.01 -6.29 16.55
N ALA A 44 -35.02 -7.45 15.89
CA ALA A 44 -35.84 -8.59 16.27
C ALA A 44 -35.47 -9.12 17.68
N SER A 45 -34.17 -9.15 17.99
CA SER A 45 -33.69 -9.49 19.34
C SER A 45 -34.13 -8.47 20.39
N ARG A 46 -34.13 -7.17 20.07
CA ARG A 46 -34.56 -6.09 20.96
C ARG A 46 -36.08 -6.11 21.21
N GLN A 47 -36.88 -6.39 20.18
CA GLN A 47 -38.33 -6.52 20.35
C GLN A 47 -38.69 -7.74 21.22
N ALA A 48 -37.96 -8.85 21.06
CA ALA A 48 -38.15 -10.04 21.88
C ALA A 48 -37.78 -9.82 23.36
N THR A 49 -36.86 -8.89 23.66
CA THR A 49 -36.50 -8.54 25.04
C THR A 49 -37.37 -7.44 25.65
N HIS A 50 -37.86 -6.48 24.85
CA HIS A 50 -38.78 -5.44 25.32
C HIS A 50 -40.24 -5.92 25.50
N GLY A 51 -40.66 -6.99 24.81
CA GLY A 51 -42.04 -7.49 24.87
C GLY A 51 -42.44 -8.30 26.11
N LYS A 52 -41.56 -8.51 27.10
CA LYS A 52 -41.85 -9.32 28.31
C LYS A 52 -41.34 -8.69 29.61
N ALA A 53 -41.33 -7.36 29.70
CA ALA A 53 -40.98 -6.62 30.91
C ALA A 53 -42.20 -5.95 31.56
N PHE A 54 -43.38 -6.56 31.49
CA PHE A 54 -44.52 -6.19 32.34
C PHE A 54 -45.19 -7.45 32.87
N GLY A 55 -44.83 -7.82 34.09
CA GLY A 55 -45.38 -9.01 34.75
C GLY A 55 -44.73 -9.36 36.09
N ARG A 56 -45.07 -8.56 37.12
CA ARG A 56 -45.12 -8.89 38.57
C ARG A 56 -43.84 -8.75 39.43
N THR A 57 -43.94 -7.75 40.32
CA THR A 57 -43.58 -7.68 41.76
C THR A 57 -43.03 -8.93 42.45
N GLY A 58 -41.94 -8.77 43.20
CA GLY A 58 -41.54 -9.64 44.31
C GLY A 58 -40.05 -9.52 44.63
N ALA A 59 -39.72 -9.11 45.85
CA ALA A 59 -38.35 -9.13 46.38
C ALA A 59 -37.82 -10.57 46.44
N ASP A 60 -36.60 -10.79 45.93
CA ASP A 60 -35.62 -11.81 46.35
C ASP A 60 -34.61 -12.05 45.22
N SER A 61 -33.32 -11.84 45.52
CA SER A 61 -32.12 -12.11 44.70
C SER A 61 -32.29 -11.97 43.18
N VAL A 62 -31.83 -10.87 42.59
CA VAL A 62 -31.80 -10.66 41.12
C VAL A 62 -31.15 -11.90 40.47
N PRO A 63 -31.92 -12.80 39.83
CA PRO A 63 -31.33 -13.93 39.15
C PRO A 63 -30.60 -13.31 37.95
N ILE A 64 -29.28 -13.45 37.91
CA ILE A 64 -28.56 -13.10 36.70
C ILE A 64 -29.10 -14.02 35.61
N ASP A 65 -29.98 -13.48 34.76
CA ASP A 65 -30.53 -14.13 33.57
C ASP A 65 -29.36 -14.37 32.60
N ARG A 66 -28.56 -15.41 32.88
CA ARG A 66 -27.48 -15.91 32.03
C ARG A 66 -27.87 -15.97 30.54
N PRO A 67 -29.07 -16.45 30.14
CA PRO A 67 -29.41 -16.48 28.72
C PRO A 67 -29.58 -15.09 28.09
N ARG A 68 -29.97 -14.07 28.87
CA ARG A 68 -30.07 -12.68 28.38
C ARG A 68 -28.69 -12.05 28.19
N LEU A 69 -27.75 -12.31 29.11
CA LEU A 69 -26.37 -11.84 28.99
C LEU A 69 -25.64 -12.52 27.83
N VAL A 70 -25.78 -13.83 27.67
CA VAL A 70 -25.19 -14.56 26.53
C VAL A 70 -25.72 -14.01 25.21
N ARG A 71 -27.01 -13.68 25.13
CA ARG A 71 -27.62 -13.11 23.92
C ARG A 71 -27.12 -11.68 23.62
N ALA A 72 -26.88 -10.86 24.65
CA ALA A 72 -26.29 -9.53 24.50
C ALA A 72 -24.84 -9.62 24.01
N VAL A 73 -24.03 -10.50 24.61
CA VAL A 73 -22.63 -10.74 24.23
C VAL A 73 -22.52 -11.27 22.79
N ILE A 74 -23.39 -12.19 22.37
CA ILE A 74 -23.41 -12.68 20.99
C ILE A 74 -23.68 -11.54 19.99
N ILE A 75 -24.61 -10.63 20.30
CA ILE A 75 -24.90 -9.48 19.42
C ILE A 75 -23.70 -8.56 19.33
N GLU A 76 -23.05 -8.28 20.47
CA GLU A 76 -21.86 -7.43 20.52
C GLU A 76 -20.70 -8.02 19.69
N VAL A 77 -20.45 -9.32 19.82
CA VAL A 77 -19.42 -10.03 19.03
C VAL A 77 -19.77 -10.00 17.53
N VAL A 78 -21.03 -10.20 17.15
CA VAL A 78 -21.45 -10.15 15.74
C VAL A 78 -21.28 -8.74 15.16
N VAL A 79 -21.62 -7.69 15.92
CA VAL A 79 -21.39 -6.29 15.52
C VAL A 79 -19.90 -6.02 15.34
N ALA A 80 -19.06 -6.46 16.28
CA ALA A 80 -17.60 -6.29 16.20
C ALA A 80 -17.02 -7.02 14.97
N VAL A 81 -17.42 -8.27 14.73
CA VAL A 81 -16.99 -9.05 13.55
C VAL A 81 -17.41 -8.36 12.25
N VAL A 82 -18.61 -7.81 12.17
CA VAL A 82 -19.05 -7.06 10.98
C VAL A 82 -18.28 -5.77 10.81
N ILE A 83 -18.06 -4.97 11.85
CA ILE A 83 -17.25 -3.75 11.77
C ILE A 83 -15.83 -4.09 11.29
N LEU A 84 -15.21 -5.14 11.82
CA LEU A 84 -13.88 -5.59 11.39
C LEU A 84 -13.89 -6.04 9.92
N GLY A 85 -14.86 -6.84 9.51
CA GLY A 85 -14.99 -7.26 8.11
C GLY A 85 -15.18 -6.06 7.17
N VAL A 86 -16.02 -5.10 7.57
CA VAL A 86 -16.26 -3.83 6.87
C VAL A 86 -14.99 -2.99 6.75
N THR A 87 -14.21 -2.90 7.82
CA THR A 87 -12.98 -2.08 7.87
C THR A 87 -11.87 -2.72 7.03
N SER A 88 -11.68 -4.03 7.13
CA SER A 88 -10.74 -4.80 6.31
C SER A 88 -11.07 -4.69 4.82
N LEU A 89 -12.35 -4.72 4.45
CA LEU A 89 -12.78 -4.58 3.06
C LEU A 89 -12.58 -3.15 2.53
N LEU A 90 -12.73 -2.12 3.37
CA LEU A 90 -12.43 -0.74 3.00
C LEU A 90 -10.93 -0.52 2.76
N MET A 91 -10.07 -1.17 3.54
CA MET A 91 -8.62 -1.13 3.34
C MET A 91 -8.21 -1.81 2.04
N ALA A 92 -8.83 -2.96 1.71
CA ALA A 92 -8.57 -3.69 0.46
C ALA A 92 -9.13 -3.00 -0.80
N ALA A 93 -10.12 -2.13 -0.64
CA ALA A 93 -10.83 -1.49 -1.75
C ALA A 93 -10.27 -0.10 -2.14
N ASN A 94 -9.17 0.36 -1.52
CA ASN A 94 -8.57 1.66 -1.84
C ASN A 94 -7.72 1.56 -3.13
N PRO A 95 -8.21 2.04 -4.30
CA PRO A 95 -7.58 1.78 -5.59
C PRO A 95 -6.21 2.45 -5.74
N THR A 96 -5.92 3.45 -4.93
CA THR A 96 -4.64 4.16 -4.87
C THR A 96 -3.50 3.29 -4.36
N VAL A 97 -3.77 2.26 -3.56
CA VAL A 97 -2.74 1.33 -3.05
C VAL A 97 -2.48 0.20 -4.06
N ALA A 98 -3.49 -0.17 -4.86
CA ALA A 98 -3.41 -1.28 -5.81
C ALA A 98 -2.82 -0.89 -7.18
N ASN A 99 -2.87 0.39 -7.56
CA ASN A 99 -2.41 0.89 -8.87
C ASN A 99 -1.33 1.97 -8.78
N GLY A 100 -0.70 2.14 -7.62
CA GLY A 100 0.45 3.05 -7.46
C GLY A 100 1.70 2.52 -8.15
N PRO A 101 2.73 3.36 -8.36
CA PRO A 101 4.01 2.88 -8.87
C PRO A 101 4.55 1.77 -7.94
N THR A 102 4.96 0.66 -8.55
CA THR A 102 5.47 -0.52 -7.85
C THR A 102 6.98 -0.50 -7.84
N THR A 103 7.57 -0.81 -6.68
CA THR A 103 9.01 -0.90 -6.51
C THR A 103 9.65 -1.75 -7.61
N PHE A 104 10.58 -1.14 -8.34
CA PHE A 104 11.44 -1.85 -9.28
C PHE A 104 12.60 -2.48 -8.52
N SER A 105 12.91 -3.75 -8.82
CA SER A 105 14.04 -4.46 -8.22
C SER A 105 14.68 -5.43 -9.21
N GLN A 106 15.99 -5.36 -9.38
CA GLN A 106 16.73 -6.26 -10.26
C GLN A 106 18.19 -6.40 -9.82
N SER A 107 18.73 -7.61 -9.95
CA SER A 107 20.17 -7.88 -9.79
C SER A 107 20.84 -8.03 -11.15
N LEU A 108 22.00 -7.40 -11.31
CA LEU A 108 22.80 -7.38 -12.53
C LEU A 108 24.21 -7.91 -12.22
N VAL A 109 24.85 -8.56 -13.19
CA VAL A 109 26.19 -9.12 -13.04
C VAL A 109 27.11 -8.53 -14.10
N SER A 110 28.32 -8.15 -13.71
CA SER A 110 29.37 -7.62 -14.61
C SER A 110 30.73 -7.90 -13.99
N ASN A 111 31.64 -8.56 -14.73
CA ASN A 111 32.96 -8.97 -14.25
C ASN A 111 32.94 -9.71 -12.89
N ASP A 112 31.97 -10.61 -12.69
CA ASP A 112 31.69 -11.33 -11.44
C ASP A 112 31.26 -10.46 -10.24
N TYR A 113 31.17 -9.13 -10.41
CA TYR A 113 30.53 -8.25 -9.44
C TYR A 113 29.02 -8.19 -9.68
N ILE A 114 28.27 -8.15 -8.59
CA ILE A 114 26.81 -8.11 -8.60
C ILE A 114 26.36 -6.75 -8.08
N VAL A 115 25.41 -6.10 -8.76
CA VAL A 115 24.67 -4.97 -8.20
C VAL A 115 23.19 -5.31 -8.12
N SER A 116 22.59 -5.16 -6.95
CA SER A 116 21.13 -5.20 -6.79
C SER A 116 20.60 -3.78 -6.71
N VAL A 117 19.72 -3.44 -7.64
CA VAL A 117 19.13 -2.12 -7.82
C VAL A 117 17.70 -2.18 -7.30
N VAL A 118 17.33 -1.23 -6.45
CA VAL A 118 15.95 -1.04 -6.00
C VAL A 118 15.55 0.42 -6.22
N VAL A 119 14.44 0.65 -6.91
CA VAL A 119 13.85 1.99 -7.09
C VAL A 119 12.42 1.97 -6.57
N SER A 120 12.11 2.85 -5.62
CA SER A 120 10.80 2.92 -4.99
C SER A 120 10.30 4.37 -4.91
N PRO A 121 9.04 4.67 -5.26
CA PRO A 121 8.01 3.73 -5.71
C PRO A 121 8.15 3.28 -7.17
N GLY A 122 9.02 3.87 -7.99
CA GLY A 122 9.11 3.59 -9.44
C GLY A 122 8.17 4.47 -10.28
N GLY A 123 7.88 5.69 -9.80
CA GLY A 123 6.98 6.64 -10.46
C GLY A 123 7.67 7.94 -10.87
N VAL A 124 6.95 8.79 -11.60
CA VAL A 124 7.45 10.13 -11.95
C VAL A 124 7.73 10.97 -10.69
N GLY A 125 8.84 11.70 -10.70
CA GLY A 125 9.28 12.53 -9.59
C GLY A 125 10.35 11.86 -8.73
N SER A 126 10.36 12.19 -7.44
CA SER A 126 11.37 11.70 -6.49
C SER A 126 11.15 10.25 -6.13
N ASN A 127 12.22 9.47 -6.19
CA ASN A 127 12.26 8.06 -5.79
C ASN A 127 13.45 7.82 -4.87
N ASP A 128 13.29 6.83 -4.00
CA ASP A 128 14.39 6.21 -3.28
C ASP A 128 15.10 5.24 -4.22
N LEU A 129 16.41 5.42 -4.37
CA LEU A 129 17.30 4.50 -5.07
C LEU A 129 18.20 3.82 -4.04
N HIS A 130 18.27 2.50 -4.09
CA HIS A 130 19.25 1.71 -3.33
C HIS A 130 20.04 0.82 -4.26
N LEU A 131 21.35 0.79 -4.05
CA LEU A 131 22.30 -0.07 -4.74
C LEU A 131 23.03 -0.92 -3.70
N TYR A 132 23.00 -2.24 -3.88
CA TYR A 132 23.78 -3.18 -3.09
C TYR A 132 24.81 -3.84 -4.00
N ILE A 133 26.08 -3.47 -3.84
CA ILE A 133 27.19 -3.95 -4.65
C ILE A 133 27.92 -5.04 -3.87
N THR A 134 28.08 -6.21 -4.49
CA THR A 134 28.79 -7.36 -3.95
C THR A 134 29.99 -7.68 -4.82
N SER A 135 31.15 -7.78 -4.20
CA SER A 135 32.40 -8.20 -4.85
C SER A 135 32.55 -9.73 -4.85
N PRO A 136 33.17 -10.32 -5.89
CA PRO A 136 33.44 -11.76 -5.96
C PRO A 136 34.55 -12.23 -5.01
N THR A 137 35.45 -11.34 -4.58
CA THR A 137 36.64 -11.71 -3.80
C THR A 137 36.43 -11.64 -2.30
N SER A 138 35.61 -10.69 -1.83
CA SER A 138 35.29 -10.50 -0.42
C SER A 138 33.98 -9.74 -0.26
N SER A 139 33.18 -10.13 0.75
CA SER A 139 31.99 -9.38 1.15
C SER A 139 32.29 -8.01 1.77
N THR A 140 33.56 -7.73 2.09
CA THR A 140 34.02 -6.45 2.64
C THR A 140 34.71 -5.56 1.61
N ALA A 141 34.92 -6.03 0.39
CA ALA A 141 35.54 -5.23 -0.65
C ALA A 141 34.55 -4.20 -1.19
N GLU A 142 34.91 -2.93 -1.12
CA GLU A 142 34.05 -1.81 -1.50
C GLU A 142 34.70 -0.99 -2.62
N PRO A 143 33.90 -0.39 -3.50
CA PRO A 143 34.43 0.53 -4.49
C PRO A 143 34.87 1.84 -3.85
N ASP A 144 35.93 2.43 -4.40
CA ASP A 144 36.45 3.76 -4.03
C ASP A 144 35.43 4.86 -4.37
N SER A 145 34.67 4.67 -5.45
CA SER A 145 33.59 5.57 -5.86
C SER A 145 32.49 4.83 -6.62
N VAL A 146 31.27 5.34 -6.49
CA VAL A 146 30.09 4.88 -7.24
C VAL A 146 29.44 6.08 -7.89
N ALA A 147 29.22 6.00 -9.21
CA ALA A 147 28.51 7.00 -9.98
C ALA A 147 27.29 6.38 -10.64
N VAL A 148 26.19 7.13 -10.63
CA VAL A 148 24.91 6.72 -11.21
C VAL A 148 24.43 7.80 -12.15
N GLU A 149 24.00 7.39 -13.34
CA GLU A 149 23.40 8.28 -14.33
C GLU A 149 22.13 7.64 -14.88
N ILE A 150 21.15 8.46 -15.26
CA ILE A 150 19.98 8.02 -16.01
C ILE A 150 19.95 8.69 -17.37
N SER A 151 19.54 7.95 -18.39
CA SER A 151 19.29 8.49 -19.72
C SER A 151 18.04 7.90 -20.35
N ASP A 152 17.45 8.62 -21.30
CA ASP A 152 16.34 8.15 -22.11
C ASP A 152 16.79 8.14 -23.56
N PRO A 153 17.23 7.01 -24.13
CA PRO A 153 17.78 6.96 -25.49
C PRO A 153 16.76 7.34 -26.57
N SER A 154 15.46 7.38 -26.24
CA SER A 154 14.42 7.84 -27.17
C SER A 154 14.40 9.37 -27.31
N ARG A 155 15.06 10.09 -26.40
CA ARG A 155 15.19 11.54 -26.43
C ARG A 155 16.66 11.92 -26.40
N SER A 156 17.06 12.90 -27.21
CA SER A 156 18.43 13.42 -27.21
C SER A 156 18.66 14.38 -26.03
N ILE A 157 18.57 13.85 -24.81
CA ILE A 157 18.82 14.56 -23.56
C ILE A 157 20.13 14.05 -22.98
N ASP A 158 20.94 14.96 -22.45
CA ASP A 158 22.17 14.59 -21.76
C ASP A 158 21.86 13.68 -20.54
N PRO A 159 22.72 12.69 -20.26
CA PRO A 159 22.56 11.86 -19.07
C PRO A 159 22.47 12.70 -17.79
N ILE A 160 21.52 12.36 -16.93
CA ILE A 160 21.30 13.05 -15.66
C ILE A 160 22.02 12.28 -14.57
N ALA A 161 23.00 12.91 -13.93
CA ALA A 161 23.70 12.33 -12.78
C ALA A 161 22.79 12.25 -11.55
N ILE A 162 22.85 11.12 -10.86
CA ILE A 162 22.18 10.89 -9.58
C ILE A 162 23.26 10.75 -8.51
N GLU A 163 23.32 11.74 -7.62
CA GLU A 163 24.23 11.70 -6.47
C GLU A 163 23.78 10.62 -5.49
N VAL A 164 24.65 9.65 -5.24
CA VAL A 164 24.45 8.57 -4.28
C VAL A 164 25.43 8.69 -3.12
N SER A 165 24.95 8.38 -1.92
CA SER A 165 25.75 8.39 -0.70
C SER A 165 25.87 6.98 -0.13
N LYS A 166 26.99 6.69 0.52
CA LYS A 166 27.18 5.40 1.19
C LYS A 166 26.36 5.34 2.47
N ALA A 167 25.49 4.34 2.59
CA ALA A 167 24.66 4.08 3.76
C ALA A 167 25.16 2.89 4.61
N GLY A 168 26.00 2.02 4.05
CA GLY A 168 26.55 0.87 4.74
C GLY A 168 27.54 0.10 3.88
N LEU A 169 27.98 -1.06 4.37
CA LEU A 169 28.90 -1.93 3.65
C LEU A 169 28.29 -2.35 2.30
N GLY A 170 28.90 -1.92 1.20
CA GLY A 170 28.39 -2.18 -0.16
C GLY A 170 27.02 -1.56 -0.48
N HIS A 171 26.47 -0.69 0.39
CA HIS A 171 25.14 -0.09 0.24
C HIS A 171 25.23 1.41 -0.06
N TYR A 172 24.71 1.81 -1.21
CA TYR A 172 24.68 3.19 -1.68
C TYR A 172 23.25 3.62 -1.97
N THR A 173 22.88 4.84 -1.62
CA THR A 173 21.49 5.30 -1.69
C THR A 173 21.32 6.80 -1.87
N THR A 174 20.16 7.18 -2.40
CA THR A 174 19.63 8.54 -2.39
C THR A 174 18.11 8.51 -2.28
N ALA A 175 17.53 9.49 -1.59
CA ALA A 175 16.07 9.69 -1.52
C ALA A 175 15.54 10.65 -2.61
N ALA A 176 16.45 11.16 -3.46
CA ALA A 176 16.18 12.22 -4.41
C ALA A 176 16.53 11.80 -5.85
N ALA A 177 16.34 10.52 -6.20
CA ALA A 177 16.43 10.10 -7.60
C ALA A 177 15.20 10.60 -8.37
N VAL A 178 15.36 11.67 -9.14
CA VAL A 178 14.25 12.31 -9.85
C VAL A 178 14.12 11.76 -11.27
N PHE A 179 12.96 11.18 -11.59
CA PHE A 179 12.58 10.78 -12.95
C PHE A 179 11.57 11.80 -13.51
N PRO A 180 11.96 12.65 -14.49
CA PRO A 180 11.16 13.81 -14.89
C PRO A 180 9.81 13.50 -15.56
N TYR A 181 9.68 12.35 -16.23
CA TYR A 181 8.48 11.95 -16.97
C TYR A 181 8.40 10.42 -17.15
N PRO A 182 7.22 9.86 -17.50
CA PRO A 182 7.07 8.42 -17.72
C PRO A 182 7.86 7.97 -18.95
N ALA A 183 8.76 7.01 -18.74
CA ALA A 183 9.58 6.39 -19.79
C ALA A 183 10.26 5.12 -19.24
N SER A 184 10.89 4.35 -20.14
CA SER A 184 11.81 3.29 -19.76
C SER A 184 13.23 3.88 -19.67
N TRP A 185 13.56 4.44 -18.51
CA TRP A 185 14.85 5.09 -18.27
C TRP A 185 15.97 4.05 -18.21
N THR A 186 17.10 4.35 -18.84
CA THR A 186 18.30 3.53 -18.73
C THR A 186 19.12 4.02 -17.56
N LEU A 187 19.28 3.18 -16.54
CA LEU A 187 20.13 3.42 -15.39
C LEU A 187 21.53 2.88 -15.66
N HIS A 188 22.52 3.77 -15.65
CA HIS A 188 23.94 3.46 -15.80
C HIS A 188 24.60 3.54 -14.43
N ILE A 189 25.18 2.43 -13.99
CA ILE A 189 25.88 2.35 -12.71
C ILE A 189 27.34 2.06 -13.02
N SER A 190 28.25 2.82 -12.42
CA SER A 190 29.67 2.53 -12.47
C SER A 190 30.29 2.58 -11.10
N ALA A 191 31.18 1.63 -10.84
CA ALA A 191 31.94 1.53 -9.61
C ALA A 191 33.43 1.45 -9.96
N ILE A 192 34.26 2.24 -9.30
CA ILE A 192 35.72 2.23 -9.48
C ILE A 192 36.34 1.58 -8.26
N TYR A 193 37.17 0.56 -8.47
CA TYR A 193 37.96 -0.12 -7.45
C TYR A 193 39.45 0.15 -7.68
N ASN A 194 40.20 0.31 -6.58
CA ASN A 194 41.65 0.53 -6.61
C ASN A 194 42.08 1.61 -7.61
N SER A 195 41.30 2.69 -7.75
CA SER A 195 41.48 3.80 -8.68
C SER A 195 41.48 3.50 -10.19
N PHE A 196 41.52 2.23 -10.63
CA PHE A 196 41.67 1.87 -12.05
C PHE A 196 40.65 0.85 -12.55
N ASP A 197 40.15 -0.02 -11.69
CA ASP A 197 39.26 -1.10 -12.08
C ASP A 197 37.81 -0.59 -12.11
N LYS A 198 37.34 -0.23 -13.31
CA LYS A 198 35.97 0.22 -13.52
C LYS A 198 35.06 -0.97 -13.83
N VAL A 199 34.02 -1.14 -13.04
CA VAL A 199 32.90 -2.07 -13.31
C VAL A 199 31.66 -1.27 -13.66
N GLN A 200 30.91 -1.73 -14.65
CA GLN A 200 29.71 -1.04 -15.11
C GLN A 200 28.53 -2.01 -15.25
N TRP A 201 27.34 -1.52 -14.93
CA TRP A 201 26.07 -2.20 -15.13
C TRP A 201 25.07 -1.23 -15.74
N THR A 202 24.14 -1.79 -16.50
CA THR A 202 23.06 -1.03 -17.13
C THR A 202 21.76 -1.81 -17.02
N THR A 203 20.67 -1.12 -16.68
CA THR A 203 19.33 -1.70 -16.73
C THR A 203 18.27 -0.68 -17.16
N ALA A 204 17.17 -1.17 -17.70
CA ALA A 204 15.98 -0.40 -18.02
C ALA A 204 15.03 -0.37 -16.80
N VAL A 205 14.76 0.82 -16.28
CA VAL A 205 13.83 1.08 -15.19
C VAL A 205 12.55 1.68 -15.77
N PRO A 206 11.43 0.92 -15.83
CA PRO A 206 10.16 1.46 -16.28
C PRO A 206 9.60 2.41 -15.22
N ILE A 207 9.34 3.65 -15.63
CA ILE A 207 8.72 4.70 -14.81
C ILE A 207 7.33 4.99 -15.37
N HIS A 208 6.32 4.93 -14.51
CA HIS A 208 4.90 5.11 -14.84
C HIS A 208 4.29 6.34 -14.17
#